data_AF-L8Y9H1-F1
#
_entry.id   AF-L8Y9H1-F1
#
_cell.length_a   1.000
_cell.length_b   1.000
_cell.length_c   1.000
_cell.angle_alpha   90.00
_cell.angle_beta   90.00
_cell.angle_gamma   90.00
#
_symmetry.space_group_name_H-M   'P 1'
#
loop_
_entity.id
_entity.type
_entity.pdbx_description
1 polymer ?
#
loop_
_entity_poly.entity_id
_entity_poly.type
_entity_poly.pdbx_seq_one_letter_code
_entity_poly.pdbx_strand_id
1 'polypeptide(L)'
;MADNHSHFQHRYFILTGIPGLEENYYWMAFPLGVIYVIALCGNSIIISTIKSESSLHIPMYFFLCMLALADLGLALCTLPSMLGIFWFNYKSISFDACLVQMYFIHTFSAIESGVLVAMAFDRVVAIWNPLRYGTILTNGVVCRIGAVILSRAVCVVFPVPFLIKRLPFYRSNILSHSFCLHQDVMRLACASTRVNSLYGLTAVIFTKGSDSLSILLSYVFILRTVTGIVSGEGRLKALNTCVSHICAVLIFYVPLIGVSVIHRFGKHLSPLTHALMANAYLLVPPVLNPIVYTVKTKEIRRKIMQIFVRSKITAES
;
A
#
# COMPACT_ATOMS: atom_id res chain seq x y z
N MET A 1 3.77 48.74 -15.97
CA MET A 1 3.25 48.32 -14.66
C MET A 1 3.56 46.84 -14.51
N ALA A 2 4.51 46.51 -13.64
CA ALA A 2 4.81 45.12 -13.29
C ALA A 2 3.76 44.65 -12.30
N ASP A 3 2.94 43.67 -12.71
CA ASP A 3 1.89 43.12 -11.87
C ASP A 3 2.52 42.21 -10.82
N ASN A 4 2.60 42.72 -9.59
CA ASN A 4 3.21 42.07 -8.45
C ASN A 4 2.19 41.08 -7.88
N HIS A 5 1.93 39.98 -8.59
CA HIS A 5 1.14 38.87 -8.07
C HIS A 5 1.92 38.20 -6.94
N SER A 6 1.72 38.68 -5.72
CA SER A 6 1.93 37.87 -4.52
C SER A 6 1.14 36.58 -4.72
N HIS A 7 1.84 35.47 -4.96
CA HIS A 7 1.25 34.13 -5.03
C HIS A 7 0.58 33.84 -3.69
N PHE A 8 -0.71 34.18 -3.56
CA PHE A 8 -1.54 33.78 -2.43
C PHE A 8 -1.73 32.27 -2.51
N GLN A 9 -0.80 31.55 -1.87
CA GLN A 9 -0.87 30.11 -1.68
C GLN A 9 -1.39 29.86 -0.27
N HIS A 10 -2.46 29.06 -0.17
CA HIS A 10 -2.93 28.58 1.13
C HIS A 10 -1.79 27.90 1.89
N ARG A 11 -1.44 28.43 3.08
CA ARG A 11 -0.38 27.86 3.92
C ARG A 11 -0.78 26.52 4.55
N TYR A 12 -2.08 26.27 4.64
CA TYR A 12 -2.68 25.09 5.23
C TYR A 12 -3.87 24.61 4.40
N PHE A 13 -4.07 23.29 4.39
CA PHE A 13 -5.29 22.63 3.95
C PHE A 13 -6.11 22.16 5.15
N ILE A 14 -7.41 22.04 4.96
CA ILE A 14 -8.37 21.50 5.92
C ILE A 14 -8.79 20.13 5.40
N LEU A 15 -8.39 19.08 6.08
CA LEU A 15 -8.77 17.70 5.78
C LEU A 15 -10.18 17.44 6.29
N THR A 16 -11.03 16.87 5.43
CA THR A 16 -12.34 16.36 5.85
C THR A 16 -12.19 14.92 6.30
N GLY A 17 -12.84 14.53 7.40
CA GLY A 17 -12.87 13.14 7.86
C GLY A 17 -13.70 12.26 6.93
N ILE A 18 -14.55 11.42 7.51
CA ILE A 18 -15.57 10.72 6.74
C ILE A 18 -16.83 11.62 6.68
N PRO A 19 -17.28 12.06 5.49
CA PRO A 19 -18.45 12.93 5.38
C PRO A 19 -19.72 12.25 5.90
N GLY A 20 -20.57 13.00 6.62
CA GLY A 20 -21.83 12.48 7.18
C GLY A 20 -21.68 11.70 8.48
N LEU A 21 -20.47 11.55 9.01
CA LEU A 21 -20.19 10.92 10.31
C LEU A 21 -19.55 11.89 11.32
N GLU A 22 -19.63 13.21 11.06
CA GLU A 22 -18.96 14.26 11.85
C GLU A 22 -19.33 14.22 13.33
N GLU A 23 -20.61 14.01 13.65
CA GLU A 23 -21.11 13.87 15.02
C GLU A 23 -20.66 12.57 15.71
N ASN A 24 -20.20 11.59 14.93
CA ASN A 24 -19.78 10.26 15.39
C ASN A 24 -18.26 10.03 15.26
N TYR A 25 -17.47 11.06 15.00
CA TYR A 25 -16.01 10.92 14.83
C TYR A 25 -15.35 10.25 16.03
N TYR A 26 -15.78 10.59 17.25
CA TYR A 26 -15.27 9.97 18.47
C TYR A 26 -15.57 8.45 18.52
N TRP A 27 -16.78 8.04 18.13
CA TRP A 27 -17.16 6.62 18.05
C TRP A 27 -16.40 5.86 16.96
N MET A 28 -16.02 6.53 15.86
CA MET A 28 -15.21 5.95 14.79
C MET A 28 -13.70 5.96 15.09
N ALA A 29 -13.23 6.81 15.99
CA ALA A 29 -11.82 6.93 16.34
C ALA A 29 -11.28 5.63 16.92
N PHE A 30 -12.05 4.98 17.80
CA PHE A 30 -11.69 3.70 18.41
C PHE A 30 -11.50 2.57 17.38
N PRO A 31 -12.48 2.22 16.52
CA PRO A 31 -12.30 1.15 15.54
C PRO A 31 -11.19 1.45 14.52
N LEU A 32 -11.03 2.71 14.10
CA LEU A 32 -9.91 3.09 13.24
C LEU A 32 -8.56 2.91 13.95
N GLY A 33 -8.47 3.32 15.22
CA GLY A 33 -7.29 3.11 16.05
C GLY A 33 -6.93 1.62 16.17
N VAL A 34 -7.91 0.76 16.42
CA VAL A 34 -7.72 -0.70 16.46
C VAL A 34 -7.19 -1.23 15.12
N ILE A 35 -7.74 -0.79 13.99
CA ILE A 35 -7.28 -1.18 12.66
C ILE A 35 -5.80 -0.81 12.44
N TYR A 36 -5.39 0.41 12.81
CA TYR A 36 -4.00 0.83 12.72
C TYR A 36 -3.08 0.01 13.63
N VAL A 37 -3.51 -0.28 14.86
CA VAL A 37 -2.74 -1.15 15.78
C VAL A 37 -2.58 -2.54 15.19
N ILE A 38 -3.63 -3.13 14.60
CA ILE A 38 -3.55 -4.44 13.93
C ILE A 38 -2.55 -4.38 12.77
N ALA A 39 -2.61 -3.35 11.92
CA ALA A 39 -1.68 -3.19 10.80
C ALA A 39 -0.22 -3.07 11.28
N LEU A 40 0.03 -2.20 12.27
CA LEU A 40 1.37 -1.98 12.81
C LEU A 40 1.93 -3.22 13.50
N CYS A 41 1.16 -3.84 14.39
CA CYS A 41 1.56 -5.04 15.11
C CYS A 41 1.73 -6.23 14.17
N GLY A 42 0.78 -6.46 13.26
CA GLY A 42 0.82 -7.58 12.31
C GLY A 42 2.06 -7.56 11.44
N ASN A 43 2.35 -6.42 10.80
CA ASN A 43 3.53 -6.27 9.95
C ASN A 43 4.84 -6.32 10.75
N SER A 44 4.87 -5.74 11.96
CA SER A 44 6.05 -5.81 12.84
C SER A 44 6.35 -7.24 13.31
N ILE A 45 5.31 -8.04 13.61
CA ILE A 45 5.47 -9.45 13.98
C ILE A 45 6.04 -10.25 12.82
N ILE A 46 5.60 -10.00 11.58
CA ILE A 46 6.14 -10.65 10.38
C ILE A 46 7.64 -10.38 10.26
N ILE A 47 8.04 -9.12 10.29
CA ILE A 47 9.46 -8.72 10.18
C ILE A 47 10.27 -9.34 11.32
N SER A 48 9.79 -9.24 12.56
CA SER A 48 10.47 -9.79 13.73
C SER A 48 10.62 -11.31 13.66
N THR A 49 9.59 -12.03 13.19
CA THR A 49 9.63 -13.48 13.01
C THR A 49 10.66 -13.87 11.96
N ILE A 50 10.64 -13.23 10.79
CA ILE A 50 11.57 -13.54 9.70
C ILE A 50 13.00 -13.24 10.14
N LYS A 51 13.24 -12.12 10.84
CA LYS A 51 14.56 -11.78 11.38
C LYS A 51 15.06 -12.77 12.44
N SER A 52 14.16 -13.35 13.23
CA SER A 52 14.52 -14.25 14.35
C SER A 52 14.73 -15.69 13.90
N GLU A 53 14.10 -16.11 12.81
CA GLU A 53 13.99 -17.51 12.41
C GLU A 53 14.79 -17.75 11.13
N SER A 54 15.99 -18.32 11.27
CA SER A 54 16.91 -18.55 10.15
C SER A 54 16.33 -19.48 9.07
N SER A 55 15.42 -20.38 9.44
CA SER A 55 14.71 -21.25 8.49
C SER A 55 13.79 -20.47 7.53
N LEU A 56 13.42 -19.24 7.87
CA LEU A 56 12.65 -18.33 7.01
C LEU A 56 13.54 -17.44 6.12
N HIS A 57 14.87 -17.55 6.17
CA HIS A 57 15.77 -16.73 5.33
C HIS A 57 15.87 -17.25 3.88
N ILE A 58 14.71 -17.40 3.24
CA ILE A 58 14.56 -17.74 1.82
C ILE A 58 13.91 -16.55 1.06
N PRO A 59 14.12 -16.44 -0.27
CA PRO A 59 13.75 -15.26 -1.07
C PRO A 59 12.34 -14.73 -0.85
N MET A 60 11.34 -15.61 -0.83
CA MET A 60 9.94 -15.23 -0.62
C MET A 60 9.71 -14.43 0.66
N TYR A 61 10.35 -14.80 1.78
CA TYR A 61 10.15 -14.09 3.05
C TYR A 61 10.90 -12.77 3.09
N PHE A 62 11.99 -12.60 2.35
CA PHE A 62 12.59 -11.28 2.18
C PHE A 62 11.66 -10.33 1.41
N PHE A 63 10.98 -10.81 0.37
CA PHE A 63 9.92 -10.02 -0.28
C PHE A 63 8.77 -9.72 0.68
N LEU A 64 8.37 -10.69 1.53
CA LEU A 64 7.36 -10.45 2.56
C LEU A 64 7.79 -9.38 3.57
N CYS A 65 9.06 -9.33 3.96
CA CYS A 65 9.61 -8.23 4.79
C CYS A 65 9.52 -6.88 4.08
N MET A 66 9.84 -6.82 2.77
CA MET A 66 9.71 -5.58 1.99
C MET A 66 8.26 -5.12 1.90
N LEU A 67 7.32 -6.05 1.71
CA LEU A 67 5.88 -5.77 1.72
C LEU A 67 5.44 -5.22 3.08
N ALA A 68 5.82 -5.89 4.17
CA ALA A 68 5.49 -5.48 5.53
C ALA A 68 6.08 -4.11 5.89
N LEU A 69 7.29 -3.78 5.41
CA LEU A 69 7.89 -2.45 5.58
C LEU A 69 7.12 -1.37 4.81
N ALA A 70 6.65 -1.66 3.60
CA ALA A 70 5.81 -0.74 2.84
C ALA A 70 4.47 -0.51 3.54
N ASP A 71 3.84 -1.58 4.05
CA ASP A 71 2.58 -1.53 4.79
C ASP A 71 2.71 -0.72 6.10
N LEU A 72 3.82 -0.89 6.83
CA LEU A 72 4.15 -0.04 8.00
C LEU A 72 4.34 1.42 7.60
N GLY A 73 5.05 1.68 6.50
CA GLY A 73 5.25 3.02 5.96
C GLY A 73 3.93 3.73 5.61
N LEU A 74 3.02 3.01 4.94
CA LEU A 74 1.66 3.49 4.65
C LEU A 74 0.92 3.83 5.95
N ALA A 75 0.87 2.89 6.89
CA ALA A 75 0.17 3.10 8.15
C ALA A 75 0.73 4.29 8.94
N LEU A 76 2.05 4.42 9.04
CA LEU A 76 2.71 5.49 9.79
C LEU A 76 2.54 6.87 9.15
N CYS A 77 2.47 6.96 7.82
CA CYS A 77 2.30 8.26 7.15
C CYS A 77 0.86 8.77 7.20
N THR A 78 -0.14 7.88 7.30
CA THR A 78 -1.57 8.25 7.33
C THR A 78 -2.15 8.34 8.75
N LEU A 79 -1.62 7.56 9.69
CA LEU A 79 -2.08 7.52 11.08
C LEU A 79 -2.14 8.91 11.76
N PRO A 80 -1.13 9.79 11.65
CA PRO A 80 -1.16 11.08 12.33
C PRO A 80 -2.34 11.96 11.91
N SER A 81 -2.64 12.01 10.61
CA SER A 81 -3.77 12.78 10.09
C SER A 81 -5.12 12.18 10.50
N MET A 82 -5.24 10.85 10.40
CA MET A 82 -6.46 10.17 10.85
C MET A 82 -6.72 10.38 12.34
N LEU A 83 -5.70 10.17 13.18
CA LEU A 83 -5.83 10.33 14.61
C LEU A 83 -6.13 11.78 14.99
N GLY A 84 -5.47 12.75 14.33
CA GLY A 84 -5.76 14.17 14.48
C GLY A 84 -7.23 14.50 14.24
N ILE A 85 -7.79 14.03 13.13
CA ILE A 85 -9.18 14.33 12.76
C ILE A 85 -10.18 13.63 13.69
N PHE A 86 -10.02 12.31 13.91
CA PHE A 86 -11.03 11.52 14.62
C PHE A 86 -10.95 11.64 16.14
N TRP A 87 -9.76 11.81 16.72
CA TRP A 87 -9.56 11.84 18.17
C TRP A 87 -9.47 13.26 18.74
N PHE A 88 -8.90 14.19 17.97
CA PHE A 88 -8.61 15.55 18.44
C PHE A 88 -9.39 16.64 17.69
N ASN A 89 -10.24 16.26 16.71
CA ASN A 89 -10.93 17.18 15.81
C ASN A 89 -9.97 18.18 15.11
N TYR A 90 -8.70 17.80 14.97
CA TYR A 90 -7.65 18.59 14.37
C TYR A 90 -7.59 18.31 12.87
N LYS A 91 -8.13 19.23 12.07
CA LYS A 91 -8.34 19.07 10.63
C LYS A 91 -7.28 19.80 9.77
N SER A 92 -6.46 20.68 10.36
CA SER A 92 -5.50 21.47 9.59
C SER A 92 -4.18 20.75 9.34
N ILE A 93 -3.71 20.74 8.10
CA ILE A 93 -2.39 20.24 7.71
C ILE A 93 -1.66 21.32 6.92
N SER A 94 -0.36 21.52 7.17
CA SER A 94 0.41 22.47 6.36
C SER A 94 0.55 21.96 4.93
N PHE A 95 0.66 22.89 3.97
CA PHE A 95 0.82 22.53 2.57
C PHE A 95 2.01 21.57 2.34
N ASP A 96 3.16 21.86 2.94
CA ASP A 96 4.35 21.00 2.83
C ASP A 96 4.16 19.63 3.49
N ALA A 97 3.54 19.56 4.67
CA ALA A 97 3.25 18.28 5.32
C ALA A 97 2.30 17.42 4.47
N CYS A 98 1.33 18.04 3.80
CA CYS A 98 0.42 17.38 2.88
C CYS A 98 1.16 16.76 1.69
N LEU A 99 2.09 17.50 1.09
CA LEU A 99 2.92 16.99 -0.01
C LEU A 99 3.85 15.86 0.43
N VAL A 100 4.43 15.96 1.62
CA VAL A 100 5.28 14.92 2.20
C VAL A 100 4.47 13.64 2.45
N GLN A 101 3.29 13.75 3.07
CA GLN A 101 2.40 12.61 3.29
C GLN A 101 2.03 11.94 1.96
N MET A 102 1.59 12.72 0.97
CA MET A 102 1.23 12.22 -0.35
C MET A 102 2.42 11.54 -1.06
N TYR A 103 3.63 12.10 -0.96
CA TYR A 103 4.84 11.49 -1.50
C TYR A 103 5.11 10.10 -0.91
N PHE A 104 5.02 9.97 0.42
CA PHE A 104 5.21 8.68 1.09
C PHE A 104 4.12 7.68 0.73
N ILE A 105 2.84 8.10 0.68
CA ILE A 105 1.72 7.23 0.26
C ILE A 105 1.99 6.64 -1.13
N HIS A 106 2.37 7.47 -2.10
CA HIS A 106 2.65 6.98 -3.46
C HIS A 106 3.90 6.12 -3.53
N THR A 107 4.95 6.47 -2.79
CA THR A 107 6.20 5.71 -2.77
C THR A 107 5.98 4.32 -2.19
N PHE A 108 5.34 4.20 -1.02
CA PHE A 108 5.10 2.90 -0.40
C PHE A 108 4.11 2.05 -1.21
N SER A 109 3.05 2.64 -1.78
CA SER A 109 2.18 1.92 -2.71
C SER A 109 2.94 1.41 -3.94
N ALA A 110 3.85 2.21 -4.50
CA ALA A 110 4.67 1.78 -5.64
C ALA A 110 5.62 0.63 -5.26
N ILE A 111 6.19 0.66 -4.05
CA ILE A 111 7.00 -0.45 -3.51
C ILE A 111 6.12 -1.70 -3.36
N GLU A 112 4.94 -1.59 -2.77
CA GLU A 112 4.01 -2.71 -2.56
C GLU A 112 3.71 -3.45 -3.87
N SER A 113 3.33 -2.69 -4.91
CA SER A 113 3.08 -3.20 -6.26
C SER A 113 4.31 -3.88 -6.88
N GLY A 114 5.49 -3.26 -6.76
CA GLY A 114 6.74 -3.86 -7.26
C GLY A 114 7.13 -5.14 -6.53
N VAL A 115 6.88 -5.21 -5.22
CA VAL A 115 7.11 -6.41 -4.41
C VAL A 115 6.17 -7.53 -4.83
N LEU A 116 4.89 -7.25 -5.12
CA LEU A 116 3.97 -8.26 -5.66
C LEU A 116 4.45 -8.83 -6.99
N VAL A 117 5.02 -8.01 -7.88
CA VAL A 117 5.64 -8.53 -9.12
C VAL A 117 6.82 -9.44 -8.81
N ALA A 118 7.69 -9.06 -7.87
CA ALA A 118 8.83 -9.88 -7.47
C ALA A 118 8.40 -11.21 -6.82
N MET A 119 7.32 -11.20 -6.05
CA MET A 119 6.72 -12.42 -5.48
C MET A 119 6.12 -13.31 -6.57
N ALA A 120 5.47 -12.73 -7.60
CA ALA A 120 5.02 -13.49 -8.76
C ALA A 120 6.18 -14.18 -9.48
N PHE A 121 7.29 -13.45 -9.67
CA PHE A 121 8.51 -14.00 -10.27
C PHE A 121 9.14 -15.12 -9.42
N ASP A 122 9.18 -14.95 -8.10
CA ASP A 122 9.59 -16.00 -7.17
C ASP A 122 8.75 -17.29 -7.36
N ARG A 123 7.42 -17.16 -7.43
CA ARG A 123 6.53 -18.31 -7.69
C ARG A 123 6.79 -18.95 -9.05
N VAL A 124 7.04 -18.16 -10.09
CA VAL A 124 7.41 -18.64 -11.43
C VAL A 124 8.65 -19.53 -11.35
N VAL A 125 9.74 -19.04 -10.74
CA VAL A 125 11.00 -19.80 -10.67
C VAL A 125 10.85 -21.04 -9.80
N ALA A 126 10.15 -20.93 -8.67
CA ALA A 126 9.91 -22.05 -7.76
C ALA A 126 9.13 -23.21 -8.41
N ILE A 127 8.18 -22.91 -9.31
CA ILE A 127 7.35 -23.92 -9.99
C ILE A 127 8.02 -24.44 -11.25
N TRP A 128 8.65 -23.57 -12.04
CA TRP A 128 9.23 -23.95 -13.32
C TRP A 128 10.57 -24.69 -13.19
N ASN A 129 11.41 -24.29 -12.24
CA ASN A 129 12.71 -24.92 -12.05
C ASN A 129 13.09 -25.02 -10.57
N PRO A 130 12.44 -25.92 -9.81
CA PRO A 130 12.67 -26.05 -8.37
C PRO A 130 14.13 -26.39 -8.02
N LEU A 131 14.83 -27.15 -8.86
CA LEU A 131 16.24 -27.54 -8.64
C LEU A 131 17.20 -26.35 -8.75
N ARG A 132 16.88 -25.35 -9.58
CA ARG A 132 17.69 -24.13 -9.75
C ARG A 132 17.16 -22.93 -8.97
N TYR A 133 16.10 -23.09 -8.18
CA TYR A 133 15.50 -21.98 -7.43
C TYR A 133 16.53 -21.24 -6.55
N GLY A 134 17.30 -21.99 -5.75
CA GLY A 134 18.30 -21.41 -4.84
C GLY A 134 19.52 -20.80 -5.52
N THR A 135 19.80 -21.16 -6.78
CA THR A 135 20.91 -20.58 -7.56
C THR A 135 20.47 -19.35 -8.36
N ILE A 136 19.20 -19.29 -8.77
CA ILE A 136 18.62 -18.15 -9.49
C ILE A 136 18.24 -17.02 -8.51
N LEU A 137 17.46 -17.33 -7.48
CA LEU A 137 17.08 -16.37 -6.44
C LEU A 137 18.00 -16.51 -5.23
N THR A 138 19.21 -15.97 -5.34
CA THR A 138 20.09 -15.80 -4.18
C THR A 138 19.69 -14.56 -3.37
N ASN A 139 20.10 -14.49 -2.10
CA ASN A 139 19.85 -13.31 -1.26
C ASN A 139 20.39 -12.01 -1.89
N GLY A 140 21.55 -12.08 -2.58
CA GLY A 140 22.10 -10.93 -3.30
C GLY A 140 21.21 -10.46 -4.46
N VAL A 141 20.62 -11.40 -5.21
CA VAL A 141 19.65 -11.09 -6.27
C VAL A 141 18.39 -10.44 -5.68
N VAL A 142 17.88 -10.97 -4.58
CA VAL A 142 16.70 -10.43 -3.89
C VAL A 142 16.95 -9.01 -3.38
N CYS A 143 18.11 -8.75 -2.76
CA CYS A 143 18.49 -7.40 -2.34
C CYS A 143 18.55 -6.42 -3.52
N ARG A 144 19.11 -6.86 -4.66
CA ARG A 144 19.16 -6.05 -5.88
C ARG A 144 17.77 -5.77 -6.44
N ILE A 145 16.87 -6.76 -6.44
CA ILE A 145 15.46 -6.57 -6.83
C ILE A 145 14.81 -5.53 -5.90
N GLY A 146 15.00 -5.65 -4.58
CA GLY A 146 14.50 -4.68 -3.61
C GLY A 146 15.02 -3.26 -3.86
N ALA A 147 16.31 -3.11 -4.17
CA ALA A 147 16.90 -1.82 -4.50
C ALA A 147 16.33 -1.23 -5.80
N VAL A 148 16.08 -2.06 -6.83
CA VAL A 148 15.42 -1.64 -8.07
C VAL A 148 13.98 -1.19 -7.80
N ILE A 149 13.22 -1.92 -6.99
CA ILE A 149 11.85 -1.55 -6.61
C ILE A 149 11.84 -0.19 -5.89
N LEU A 150 12.71 -0.02 -4.89
CA LEU A 150 12.81 1.20 -4.11
C LEU A 150 13.23 2.39 -4.97
N SER A 151 14.30 2.25 -5.75
CA SER A 151 14.79 3.31 -6.63
C SER A 151 13.76 3.70 -7.68
N ARG A 152 13.09 2.74 -8.32
CA ARG A 152 11.99 3.01 -9.24
C ARG A 152 10.87 3.80 -8.57
N ALA A 153 10.42 3.38 -7.39
CA ALA A 153 9.35 4.04 -6.65
C ALA A 153 9.72 5.50 -6.33
N VAL A 154 10.91 5.73 -5.78
CA VAL A 154 11.41 7.07 -5.46
C VAL A 154 11.52 7.93 -6.72
N CYS A 155 12.17 7.43 -7.78
CA CYS A 155 12.38 8.18 -9.02
C CYS A 155 11.06 8.61 -9.69
N VAL A 156 10.05 7.73 -9.72
CA VAL A 156 8.76 8.04 -10.33
C VAL A 156 7.95 9.03 -9.48
N VAL A 157 8.05 8.98 -8.15
CA VAL A 157 7.24 9.84 -7.28
C VAL A 157 7.94 11.18 -6.99
N PHE A 158 9.27 11.25 -7.07
CA PHE A 158 10.08 12.44 -6.77
C PHE A 158 9.62 13.74 -7.47
N PRO A 159 9.25 13.75 -8.75
CA PRO A 159 8.80 14.99 -9.40
C PRO A 159 7.45 15.51 -8.89
N VAL A 160 6.62 14.67 -8.27
CA VAL A 160 5.23 14.99 -7.95
C VAL A 160 5.12 16.21 -7.01
N PRO A 161 5.80 16.28 -5.84
CA PRO A 161 5.71 17.46 -4.97
C PRO A 161 6.11 18.77 -5.67
N PHE A 162 7.15 18.74 -6.52
CA PHE A 162 7.61 19.92 -7.25
C PHE A 162 6.62 20.37 -8.31
N LEU A 163 6.02 19.42 -9.03
CA LEU A 163 4.95 19.72 -10.00
C LEU A 163 3.73 20.31 -9.32
N ILE A 164 3.39 19.88 -8.10
CA ILE A 164 2.27 20.46 -7.35
C ILE A 164 2.62 21.85 -6.81
N LYS A 165 3.83 22.07 -6.30
CA LYS A 165 4.29 23.39 -5.80
C LYS A 165 4.19 24.51 -6.83
N ARG A 166 4.22 24.19 -8.13
CA ARG A 166 4.09 25.17 -9.21
C ARG A 166 2.66 25.67 -9.43
N LEU A 167 1.66 24.99 -8.88
CA LEU A 167 0.24 25.34 -9.10
C LEU A 167 -0.25 26.37 -8.07
N PRO A 168 -1.03 27.38 -8.48
CA PRO A 168 -1.67 28.30 -7.54
C PRO A 168 -2.89 27.65 -6.87
N PHE A 169 -2.98 27.80 -5.54
CA PHE A 169 -4.07 27.30 -4.70
C PHE A 169 -4.66 28.45 -3.89
N TYR A 170 -5.64 29.16 -4.45
CA TYR A 170 -6.31 30.29 -3.78
C TYR A 170 -7.82 30.11 -3.59
N ARG A 171 -8.49 29.27 -4.39
CA ARG A 171 -9.96 29.19 -4.42
C ARG A 171 -10.58 28.48 -3.21
N SER A 172 -9.99 27.37 -2.78
CA SER A 172 -10.40 26.62 -1.59
C SER A 172 -9.17 25.92 -1.02
N ASN A 173 -9.24 25.62 0.27
CA ASN A 173 -8.24 24.85 1.00
C ASN A 173 -8.84 23.59 1.64
N ILE A 174 -10.07 23.21 1.30
CA ILE A 174 -10.76 22.06 1.89
C ILE A 174 -10.53 20.83 1.01
N LEU A 175 -9.95 19.78 1.60
CA LEU A 175 -9.78 18.45 1.01
C LEU A 175 -10.94 17.54 1.45
N SER A 176 -11.41 16.70 0.54
CA SER A 176 -12.54 15.79 0.72
C SER A 176 -12.19 14.55 1.57
N HIS A 177 -10.89 14.28 1.76
CA HIS A 177 -10.39 13.11 2.46
C HIS A 177 -9.56 13.45 3.70
N SER A 178 -9.43 12.46 4.59
CA SER A 178 -8.73 12.55 5.88
C SER A 178 -7.21 12.46 5.76
N PHE A 179 -6.71 12.45 4.53
CA PHE A 179 -5.31 12.38 4.15
C PHE A 179 -5.12 13.05 2.77
N CYS A 180 -3.88 13.39 2.46
CA CYS A 180 -3.54 14.08 1.23
C CYS A 180 -3.51 13.15 0.01
N LEU A 181 -4.66 13.02 -0.65
CA LEU A 181 -4.78 12.29 -1.90
C LEU A 181 -4.45 13.21 -3.10
N HIS A 182 -3.57 12.75 -3.99
CA HIS A 182 -3.13 13.54 -5.16
C HIS A 182 -4.30 14.08 -6.01
N GLN A 183 -5.30 13.23 -6.29
CA GLN A 183 -6.46 13.63 -7.09
C GLN A 183 -7.29 14.73 -6.43
N ASP A 184 -7.34 14.75 -5.10
CA ASP A 184 -8.11 15.73 -4.33
C ASP A 184 -7.36 17.08 -4.34
N VAL A 185 -6.05 17.07 -4.10
CA VAL A 185 -5.19 18.26 -4.22
C VAL A 185 -5.25 18.85 -5.63
N MET A 186 -5.22 18.02 -6.68
CA MET A 186 -5.31 18.50 -8.07
C MET A 186 -6.65 19.15 -8.43
N ARG A 187 -7.74 18.82 -7.74
CA ARG A 187 -9.05 19.49 -7.95
C ARG A 187 -9.07 20.93 -7.43
N LEU A 188 -8.23 21.25 -6.46
CA LEU A 188 -8.16 22.59 -5.84
C LEU A 188 -7.25 23.57 -6.62
N ALA A 189 -6.45 23.06 -7.56
CA ALA A 189 -5.54 23.89 -8.35
C ALA A 189 -6.32 24.86 -9.25
N CYS A 190 -5.86 26.11 -9.30
CA CYS A 190 -6.52 27.18 -10.06
C CYS A 190 -5.92 27.40 -11.46
N ALA A 191 -4.80 26.73 -11.78
CA ALA A 191 -4.18 26.73 -13.10
C ALA A 191 -4.37 25.37 -13.82
N SER A 192 -4.01 25.33 -15.10
CA SER A 192 -4.07 24.10 -15.89
C SER A 192 -3.21 22.99 -15.26
N THR A 193 -3.86 21.89 -14.86
CA THR A 193 -3.22 20.69 -14.29
C THR A 193 -2.76 19.69 -15.35
N ARG A 194 -2.73 20.08 -16.64
CA ARG A 194 -2.48 19.18 -17.78
C ARG A 194 -1.14 18.45 -17.65
N VAL A 195 -0.07 19.14 -17.26
CA VAL A 195 1.26 18.52 -17.08
C VAL A 195 1.25 17.52 -15.93
N ASN A 196 0.69 17.88 -14.78
CA ASN A 196 0.57 17.01 -13.61
C ASN A 196 -0.29 15.77 -13.90
N SER A 197 -1.40 15.97 -14.63
CA SER A 197 -2.32 14.88 -15.01
C SER A 197 -1.69 13.95 -16.05
N LEU A 198 -0.97 14.48 -17.04
CA LEU A 198 -0.24 13.68 -18.01
C LEU A 198 0.85 12.86 -17.31
N TYR A 199 1.68 13.52 -16.49
CA TYR A 199 2.72 12.85 -15.70
C TYR A 199 2.12 11.78 -14.79
N GLY A 200 1.06 12.10 -14.05
CA GLY A 200 0.38 11.16 -13.16
C GLY A 200 -0.18 9.95 -13.91
N LEU A 201 -0.82 10.16 -15.07
CA LEU A 201 -1.32 9.07 -15.91
C LEU A 201 -0.18 8.20 -16.43
N THR A 202 0.88 8.81 -16.96
CA THR A 202 2.09 8.11 -17.41
C THR A 202 2.69 7.31 -16.26
N ALA A 203 2.88 7.90 -15.09
CA ALA A 203 3.40 7.23 -13.90
C ALA A 203 2.52 6.02 -13.51
N VAL A 204 1.19 6.15 -13.48
CA VAL A 204 0.29 5.04 -13.15
C VAL A 204 0.36 3.91 -14.17
N ILE A 205 0.38 4.21 -15.47
CA ILE A 205 0.48 3.21 -16.54
C ILE A 205 1.82 2.45 -16.46
N PHE A 206 2.93 3.18 -16.35
CA PHE A 206 4.28 2.60 -16.27
C PHE A 206 4.60 1.98 -14.91
N THR A 207 3.78 2.22 -13.89
CA THR A 207 3.89 1.56 -12.59
C THR A 207 2.88 0.45 -12.45
N LYS A 208 1.66 0.79 -12.06
CA LYS A 208 0.58 -0.17 -11.78
C LYS A 208 0.17 -0.97 -13.01
N GLY A 209 0.16 -0.34 -14.19
CA GLY A 209 -0.20 -1.02 -15.44
C GLY A 209 0.83 -2.09 -15.83
N SER A 210 2.12 -1.73 -15.86
CA SER A 210 3.18 -2.71 -16.16
C SER A 210 3.30 -3.81 -15.10
N ASP A 211 3.11 -3.46 -13.83
CA ASP A 211 3.18 -4.41 -12.71
C ASP A 211 2.04 -5.43 -12.83
N SER A 212 0.81 -4.97 -13.08
CA SER A 212 -0.35 -5.83 -13.30
C SER A 212 -0.15 -6.76 -14.50
N LEU A 213 0.36 -6.25 -15.62
CA LEU A 213 0.67 -7.05 -16.80
C LEU A 213 1.73 -8.10 -16.50
N SER A 214 2.78 -7.75 -15.75
CA SER A 214 3.86 -8.67 -15.37
C SER A 214 3.34 -9.80 -14.48
N ILE A 215 2.46 -9.49 -13.52
CA ILE A 215 1.79 -10.49 -12.68
C ILE A 215 0.92 -11.42 -13.53
N LEU A 216 0.12 -10.86 -14.43
CA LEU A 216 -0.74 -11.64 -15.32
C LEU A 216 0.07 -12.61 -16.17
N LEU A 217 1.12 -12.13 -16.83
CA LEU A 217 2.02 -12.97 -17.64
C LEU A 217 2.70 -14.05 -16.79
N SER A 218 3.12 -13.72 -15.57
CA SER A 218 3.69 -14.69 -14.62
C SER A 218 2.70 -15.80 -14.30
N TYR A 219 1.43 -15.48 -14.04
CA TYR A 219 0.40 -16.48 -13.75
C TYR A 219 -0.01 -17.30 -14.97
N VAL A 220 -0.07 -16.71 -16.16
CA VAL A 220 -0.27 -17.48 -17.41
C VAL A 220 0.87 -18.49 -17.58
N PHE A 221 2.11 -18.09 -17.33
CA PHE A 221 3.26 -18.99 -17.38
C PHE A 221 3.22 -20.08 -16.30
N ILE A 222 2.85 -19.74 -15.06
CA ILE A 222 2.64 -20.72 -13.98
C ILE A 222 1.59 -21.74 -14.38
N LEU A 223 0.43 -21.30 -14.88
CA LEU A 223 -0.65 -22.20 -15.28
C LEU A 223 -0.21 -23.14 -16.41
N ARG A 224 0.49 -22.63 -17.43
CA ARG A 224 1.07 -23.46 -18.49
C ARG A 224 2.03 -24.51 -17.93
N THR A 225 2.91 -24.11 -17.02
CA THR A 225 3.86 -25.04 -16.38
C THR A 225 3.13 -26.12 -15.57
N VAL A 226 2.12 -25.73 -14.79
CA VAL A 226 1.31 -26.64 -13.97
C VAL A 226 0.56 -27.65 -14.83
N THR A 227 0.03 -27.25 -16.00
CA THR A 227 -0.65 -28.20 -16.90
C THR A 227 0.26 -29.32 -17.41
N GLY A 228 1.57 -29.08 -17.47
CA GLY A 228 2.57 -30.10 -17.83
C GLY A 228 2.88 -31.13 -16.72
N ILE A 229 2.43 -30.90 -15.48
CA ILE A 229 2.61 -31.87 -14.38
C ILE A 229 1.64 -33.05 -14.60
N VAL A 230 2.18 -34.28 -14.57
CA VAL A 230 1.44 -35.51 -14.87
C VAL A 230 0.40 -35.85 -13.79
N SER A 231 0.75 -35.71 -12.50
CA SER A 231 -0.14 -36.05 -11.38
C SER A 231 -1.04 -34.87 -10.99
N GLY A 232 -2.34 -35.14 -10.80
CA GLY A 232 -3.31 -34.17 -10.29
C GLY A 232 -2.97 -33.63 -8.90
N GLU A 233 -2.41 -34.47 -8.02
CA GLU A 233 -1.93 -34.04 -6.70
C GLU A 233 -0.74 -33.06 -6.82
N GLY A 234 0.16 -33.32 -7.77
CA GLY A 234 1.28 -32.43 -8.07
C GLY A 234 0.80 -31.05 -8.54
N ARG A 235 -0.24 -31.01 -9.37
CA ARG A 235 -0.88 -29.76 -9.82
C ARG A 235 -1.49 -28.98 -8.66
N LEU A 236 -2.26 -29.65 -7.81
CA LEU A 236 -2.90 -29.01 -6.66
C LEU A 236 -1.85 -28.48 -5.67
N LYS A 237 -0.78 -29.24 -5.43
CA LYS A 237 0.33 -28.81 -4.57
C LYS A 237 0.99 -27.55 -5.12
N ALA A 238 1.30 -27.50 -6.42
CA ALA A 238 1.90 -26.34 -7.06
C ALA A 238 0.99 -25.09 -6.95
N LEU A 239 -0.30 -25.21 -7.26
CA LEU A 239 -1.25 -24.09 -7.16
C LEU A 239 -1.46 -23.61 -5.72
N ASN A 240 -1.48 -24.52 -4.73
CA ASN A 240 -1.62 -24.16 -3.33
C ASN A 240 -0.46 -23.26 -2.84
N THR A 241 0.73 -23.34 -3.45
CA THR A 241 1.85 -22.45 -3.15
C THR A 241 1.65 -21.01 -3.61
N CYS A 242 0.68 -20.76 -4.51
CA CYS A 242 0.39 -19.46 -5.08
C CYS A 242 -0.78 -18.74 -4.41
N VAL A 243 -1.60 -19.45 -3.61
CA VAL A 243 -2.85 -18.90 -3.04
C VAL A 243 -2.60 -17.64 -2.23
N SER A 244 -1.60 -17.64 -1.33
CA SER A 244 -1.29 -16.46 -0.52
C SER A 244 -0.94 -15.24 -1.38
N HIS A 245 -0.17 -15.45 -2.44
CA HIS A 245 0.20 -14.38 -3.36
C HIS A 245 -1.00 -13.89 -4.17
N ILE A 246 -1.87 -14.78 -4.68
CA ILE A 246 -3.11 -14.38 -5.37
C ILE A 246 -3.98 -13.55 -4.42
N CYS A 247 -4.15 -13.98 -3.17
CA CYS A 247 -4.89 -13.23 -2.17
C CYS A 247 -4.29 -11.83 -1.96
N ALA A 248 -2.97 -11.71 -1.81
CA ALA A 248 -2.31 -10.41 -1.65
C ALA A 248 -2.49 -9.50 -2.88
N VAL A 249 -2.40 -10.06 -4.10
CA VAL A 249 -2.67 -9.33 -5.34
C VAL A 249 -4.11 -8.81 -5.37
N LEU A 250 -5.09 -9.64 -5.00
CA LEU A 250 -6.50 -9.22 -4.94
C LEU A 250 -6.74 -8.15 -3.88
N ILE A 251 -6.17 -8.35 -2.69
CA ILE A 251 -6.22 -7.41 -1.56
C ILE A 251 -5.68 -6.04 -1.96
N PHE A 252 -4.63 -5.99 -2.78
CA PHE A 252 -4.05 -4.74 -3.27
C PHE A 252 -4.83 -4.11 -4.44
N TYR A 253 -5.10 -4.89 -5.50
CA TYR A 253 -5.66 -4.36 -6.75
C TYR A 253 -7.17 -4.08 -6.68
N VAL A 254 -7.95 -4.85 -5.89
CA VAL A 254 -9.41 -4.64 -5.80
C VAL A 254 -9.74 -3.25 -5.24
N PRO A 255 -9.18 -2.80 -4.09
CA PRO A 255 -9.41 -1.45 -3.60
C PRO A 255 -8.91 -0.36 -4.56
N LEU A 256 -7.75 -0.56 -5.20
CA LEU A 256 -7.18 0.38 -6.16
C LEU A 256 -8.09 0.60 -7.38
N ILE A 257 -8.61 -0.50 -7.96
CA ILE A 257 -9.57 -0.46 -9.06
C ILE A 257 -10.88 0.16 -8.58
N GLY A 258 -11.35 -0.22 -7.40
CA GLY A 258 -12.57 0.31 -6.79
C GLY A 258 -12.57 1.82 -6.65
N VAL A 259 -11.49 2.41 -6.12
CA VAL A 259 -11.31 3.87 -6.03
C VAL A 259 -11.37 4.52 -7.41
N SER A 260 -10.71 3.91 -8.41
CA SER A 260 -10.67 4.44 -9.78
C SER A 260 -12.06 4.42 -10.45
N VAL A 261 -12.79 3.33 -10.29
CA VAL A 261 -14.16 3.17 -10.82
C VAL A 261 -15.11 4.17 -10.15
N ILE A 262 -15.03 4.30 -8.84
CA ILE A 262 -15.89 5.21 -8.07
C ILE A 262 -15.60 6.67 -8.41
N HIS A 263 -14.33 7.05 -8.58
CA HIS A 263 -13.98 8.41 -9.00
C HIS A 263 -14.49 8.73 -10.41
N ARG A 264 -14.41 7.77 -11.33
CA ARG A 264 -14.78 7.97 -12.74
C ARG A 264 -16.28 7.91 -13.00
N PHE A 265 -16.95 6.89 -12.46
CA PHE A 265 -18.35 6.56 -12.74
C PHE A 265 -19.28 6.78 -11.54
N GLY A 266 -18.73 6.78 -10.32
CA GLY A 266 -19.47 6.96 -9.07
C GLY A 266 -19.73 8.42 -8.70
N LYS A 267 -19.88 9.33 -9.66
CA LYS A 267 -20.19 10.75 -9.36
C LYS A 267 -21.50 10.94 -8.60
N HIS A 268 -22.41 9.98 -8.72
CA HIS A 268 -23.71 9.96 -8.02
C HIS A 268 -23.64 9.32 -6.63
N LEU A 269 -22.52 8.69 -6.26
CA LEU A 269 -22.36 8.04 -4.96
C LEU A 269 -22.14 9.09 -3.88
N SER A 270 -22.54 8.76 -2.65
CA SER A 270 -22.39 9.67 -1.52
C SER A 270 -20.91 9.94 -1.22
N PRO A 271 -20.56 11.13 -0.68
CA PRO A 271 -19.20 11.44 -0.26
C PRO A 271 -18.64 10.43 0.76
N LEU A 272 -19.52 9.80 1.56
CA LEU A 272 -19.20 8.68 2.45
C LEU A 272 -18.58 7.49 1.69
N THR A 273 -19.18 7.06 0.57
CA THR A 273 -18.68 5.94 -0.23
C THR A 273 -17.29 6.24 -0.81
N HIS A 274 -17.07 7.46 -1.29
CA HIS A 274 -15.76 7.91 -1.77
C HIS A 274 -14.70 7.87 -0.66
N ALA A 275 -15.05 8.34 0.55
CA ALA A 275 -14.16 8.32 1.70
C ALA A 275 -13.83 6.89 2.15
N LEU A 276 -14.82 6.01 2.27
CA LEU A 276 -14.62 4.61 2.69
C LEU A 276 -13.72 3.85 1.72
N MET A 277 -13.87 4.07 0.42
CA MET A 277 -13.06 3.39 -0.58
C MET A 277 -11.62 3.89 -0.62
N ALA A 278 -11.41 5.20 -0.41
CA ALA A 278 -10.08 5.77 -0.28
C ALA A 278 -9.37 5.22 0.98
N ASN A 279 -10.10 5.07 2.09
CA ASN A 279 -9.60 4.42 3.31
C ASN A 279 -9.31 2.93 3.08
N ALA A 280 -10.20 2.21 2.39
CA ALA A 280 -10.02 0.80 2.08
C ALA A 280 -8.75 0.56 1.25
N TYR A 281 -8.50 1.41 0.26
CA TYR A 281 -7.27 1.35 -0.54
C TYR A 281 -5.99 1.46 0.30
N LEU A 282 -6.00 2.22 1.39
CA LEU A 282 -4.82 2.39 2.25
C LEU A 282 -4.72 1.36 3.38
N LEU A 283 -5.85 0.91 3.93
CA LEU A 283 -5.88 0.11 5.17
C LEU A 283 -6.10 -1.37 4.93
N VAL A 284 -6.80 -1.76 3.85
CA VAL A 284 -7.09 -3.17 3.58
C VAL A 284 -5.82 -3.98 3.36
N PRO A 285 -4.83 -3.54 2.55
CA PRO A 285 -3.60 -4.31 2.38
C PRO A 285 -2.77 -4.46 3.66
N PRO A 286 -2.44 -3.39 4.41
CA PRO A 286 -1.66 -3.52 5.64
C PRO A 286 -2.29 -4.41 6.72
N VAL A 287 -3.61 -4.56 6.72
CA VAL A 287 -4.35 -5.39 7.70
C VAL A 287 -4.49 -6.83 7.23
N LEU A 288 -4.86 -7.04 5.97
CA LEU A 288 -5.17 -8.38 5.47
C LEU A 288 -3.92 -9.14 5.01
N ASN A 289 -2.88 -8.46 4.51
CA ASN A 289 -1.62 -9.09 4.11
C ASN A 289 -1.06 -9.94 5.26
N PRO A 290 -0.89 -9.41 6.51
CA PRO A 290 -0.39 -10.23 7.60
C PRO A 290 -1.22 -11.47 7.92
N ILE A 291 -2.55 -11.38 7.81
CA ILE A 291 -3.47 -12.48 8.09
C ILE A 291 -3.24 -13.61 7.07
N VAL A 292 -3.19 -13.26 5.78
CA VAL A 292 -2.98 -14.23 4.70
C VAL A 292 -1.67 -15.01 4.90
N TYR A 293 -0.57 -14.30 5.20
CA TYR A 293 0.74 -14.94 5.36
C TYR A 293 0.88 -15.70 6.69
N THR A 294 0.25 -15.21 7.76
CA THR A 294 0.19 -15.90 9.06
C THR A 294 -0.53 -17.24 8.94
N VAL A 295 -1.68 -17.29 8.27
CA VAL A 295 -2.46 -18.55 8.12
C VAL A 295 -1.62 -19.66 7.49
N LYS A 296 -0.76 -19.32 6.52
CA LYS A 296 0.08 -20.30 5.81
C LYS A 296 1.40 -20.62 6.51
N THR A 297 1.96 -19.70 7.29
CA THR A 297 3.31 -19.86 7.88
C THR A 297 3.24 -20.34 9.33
N LYS A 298 3.79 -21.51 9.65
CA LYS A 298 3.71 -22.11 11.00
C LYS A 298 4.51 -21.30 12.03
N GLU A 299 5.65 -20.78 11.62
CA GLU A 299 6.63 -20.06 12.41
C GLU A 299 6.04 -18.72 12.89
N ILE A 300 5.34 -18.00 12.00
CA ILE A 300 4.62 -16.77 12.34
C ILE A 300 3.49 -17.06 13.32
N ARG A 301 2.71 -18.13 13.10
CA ARG A 301 1.67 -18.56 14.07
C ARG A 301 2.25 -18.89 15.43
N ARG A 302 3.38 -19.62 15.47
CA ARG A 302 4.07 -19.95 16.71
C ARG A 302 4.51 -18.70 17.45
N LYS A 303 5.09 -17.71 16.76
CA LYS A 303 5.51 -16.46 17.38
C LYS A 303 4.34 -15.69 17.97
N ILE A 304 3.21 -15.61 17.26
CA ILE A 304 1.97 -14.98 17.74
C ILE A 304 1.46 -15.70 19.00
N MET A 305 1.37 -17.04 18.98
CA MET A 305 0.96 -17.82 20.16
C MET A 305 1.88 -17.59 21.35
N GLN A 306 3.20 -17.53 21.14
CA GLN A 306 4.16 -17.24 22.20
C GLN A 306 3.96 -15.86 22.83
N ILE A 307 3.63 -14.84 22.03
CA ILE A 307 3.33 -13.50 22.54
C ILE A 307 2.06 -13.53 23.38
N PHE A 308 0.99 -14.19 22.92
CA PHE A 308 -0.26 -14.29 23.67
C PHE A 308 -0.11 -15.07 24.98
N VAL A 309 0.61 -16.19 24.97
CA VAL A 309 0.88 -16.99 26.19
C VAL A 309 1.71 -16.18 27.19
N ARG A 310 2.76 -15.49 26.73
CA ARG A 310 3.59 -14.65 27.59
C ARG A 310 2.81 -13.47 28.18
N SER A 311 1.97 -12.82 27.37
CA SER A 311 1.08 -11.74 27.83
C SER A 311 0.08 -12.23 28.89
N LYS A 312 -0.40 -13.46 28.77
CA LYS A 312 -1.31 -14.06 29.76
C LYS A 312 -0.61 -14.30 31.10
N ILE A 313 0.61 -14.85 31.07
CA ILE A 313 1.41 -15.10 32.28
C ILE A 313 1.76 -13.78 33.01
N THR A 314 2.09 -12.71 32.28
CA THR A 314 2.38 -11.39 32.86
C THR A 314 1.13 -10.67 33.39
N ALA A 315 -0.07 -11.01 32.90
CA ALA A 315 -1.32 -10.45 33.42
C ALA A 315 -1.83 -11.18 34.69
N GLU A 316 -1.31 -12.38 34.95
CA GLU A 316 -1.65 -13.21 36.12
C GLU A 316 -0.61 -13.10 37.26
N SER A 317 0.48 -12.35 37.07
CA SER A 317 1.53 -12.05 38.06
C SER A 317 1.41 -10.65 38.63
#